data_AF-A0A3M8BI96-F1
#
_entry.id   AF-A0A3M8BI96-F1
#
_cell.length_a   1.000
_cell.length_b   1.000
_cell.length_c   1.000
_cell.angle_alpha   90.00
_cell.angle_beta   90.00
_cell.angle_gamma   90.00
#
_symmetry.space_group_name_H-M   'P 1'
#
loop_
_entity.id
_entity.type
_entity.pdbx_description
1 polymer ?
#
loop_
_entity_poly.entity_id
_entity_poly.type
_entity_poly.pdbx_seq_one_letter_code
_entity_poly.pdbx_strand_id
1 'polypeptide(L)'
;KIAELVREKKVEGITDLRDESDRKGMRIVMELRRDVIPKVVLNNLFKHTQLQTTFGVNMLALVDGRPRVLNLRDMLYYYLQHQREIVRRRTEYDLKQAEARA
;
A
#
# COMPACT_ATOMS: atom_id res chain seq x y z
N LYS A 1 -14.65 16.58 1.85
CA LYS A 1 -15.35 15.36 2.32
C LYS A 1 -15.62 15.38 3.83
N ILE A 2 -14.61 15.54 4.73
CA ILE A 2 -14.89 15.63 6.18
C ILE A 2 -15.76 16.85 6.53
N ALA A 3 -15.40 18.04 6.04
CA ALA A 3 -16.19 19.26 6.25
C ALA A 3 -17.65 19.16 5.74
N GLU A 4 -17.87 18.39 4.69
CA GLU A 4 -19.20 18.12 4.13
C GLU A 4 -19.99 17.17 5.02
N LEU A 5 -19.37 16.09 5.50
CA LEU A 5 -19.99 15.16 6.47
C LEU A 5 -20.36 15.85 7.79
N VAL A 6 -19.60 16.86 8.21
CA VAL A 6 -19.93 17.70 9.37
C VAL A 6 -21.13 18.60 9.08
N ARG A 7 -21.20 19.23 7.89
CA ARG A 7 -22.35 20.04 7.47
C ARG A 7 -23.64 19.21 7.34
N GLU A 8 -23.53 17.99 6.84
CA GLU A 8 -24.65 17.04 6.71
C GLU A 8 -25.04 16.36 8.03
N LYS A 9 -24.38 16.70 9.16
CA LYS A 9 -24.57 16.07 10.48
C LYS A 9 -24.37 14.55 10.50
N LYS A 10 -23.64 13.99 9.53
CA LYS A 10 -23.24 12.58 9.52
C LYS A 10 -22.10 12.30 10.50
N VAL A 11 -21.26 13.31 10.74
CA VAL A 11 -20.22 13.30 11.78
C VAL A 11 -20.40 14.54 12.64
N GLU A 12 -20.85 14.35 13.88
CA GLU A 12 -21.08 15.45 14.82
C GLU A 12 -19.91 15.61 15.79
N GLY A 13 -19.81 16.82 16.38
CA GLY A 13 -18.84 17.09 17.44
C GLY A 13 -17.52 17.70 17.00
N ILE A 14 -17.28 17.87 15.70
CA ILE A 14 -16.11 18.58 15.16
C ILE A 14 -16.42 20.09 15.10
N THR A 15 -15.60 20.92 15.73
CA THR A 15 -15.73 22.38 15.73
C THR A 15 -14.88 23.04 14.66
N ASP A 16 -13.65 22.54 14.47
CA ASP A 16 -12.69 23.11 13.55
C ASP A 16 -11.83 22.00 12.91
N LEU A 17 -11.36 22.26 11.69
CA LEU A 17 -10.48 21.39 10.92
C LEU A 17 -9.36 22.23 10.31
N ARG A 18 -8.13 22.05 10.79
CA ARG A 18 -6.95 22.80 10.35
C ARG A 18 -5.90 21.89 9.76
N ASP A 19 -5.27 22.36 8.69
CA ASP A 19 -4.07 21.74 8.12
C ASP A 19 -2.85 22.53 8.62
N GLU A 20 -2.05 21.88 9.46
CA GLU A 20 -0.79 22.39 10.03
C GLU A 20 0.43 21.69 9.39
N SER A 21 0.26 21.16 8.17
CA SER A 21 1.33 20.50 7.44
C SER A 21 2.43 21.48 7.03
N ASP A 22 3.68 21.03 7.15
CA ASP A 22 4.87 21.80 6.79
C ASP A 22 5.82 20.96 5.91
N ARG A 23 7.02 21.48 5.66
CA ARG A 23 8.04 20.77 4.85
C ARG A 23 8.61 19.53 5.54
N LYS A 24 8.39 19.36 6.85
CA LYS A 24 8.91 18.25 7.66
C LYS A 24 7.86 17.16 7.88
N GLY A 25 6.57 17.45 7.68
CA GLY A 25 5.53 16.44 7.77
C GLY A 25 4.12 16.95 7.55
N MET A 26 3.20 15.99 7.39
CA MET A 26 1.77 16.26 7.28
C MET A 26 1.13 16.24 8.68
N ARG A 27 0.37 17.28 9.02
CA ARG A 27 -0.36 17.37 10.29
C ARG A 27 -1.74 17.95 10.06
N ILE A 28 -2.78 17.17 10.35
CA ILE A 28 -4.17 17.62 10.30
C ILE A 28 -4.71 17.62 11.73
N VAL A 29 -5.26 18.75 12.16
CA VAL A 29 -5.81 18.95 13.50
C VAL A 29 -7.33 19.08 13.38
N MET A 30 -8.05 18.26 14.17
CA MET A 30 -9.49 18.34 14.32
C MET A 30 -9.82 18.71 15.75
N GLU A 31 -10.45 19.86 15.95
CA GLU A 31 -10.95 20.27 17.26
C GLU A 31 -12.34 19.69 17.48
N LEU A 32 -12.57 19.24 18.71
CA LEU A 32 -13.84 18.65 19.13
C LEU A 32 -14.54 19.56 20.14
N ARG A 33 -15.87 19.52 20.16
CA ARG A 33 -16.65 20.14 21.23
C ARG A 33 -16.35 19.47 22.57
N ARG A 34 -16.53 20.20 23.67
CA ARG A 34 -16.25 19.70 25.03
C ARG A 34 -17.20 18.59 25.49
N ASP A 35 -18.40 18.52 24.92
CA ASP A 35 -19.46 17.60 25.30
C ASP A 35 -19.37 16.23 24.61
N VAL A 36 -18.44 16.06 23.65
CA VAL A 36 -18.37 14.82 22.86
C VAL A 36 -17.28 13.88 23.36
N ILE A 37 -17.57 12.58 23.28
CA ILE A 37 -16.61 11.52 23.56
C ILE A 37 -15.74 11.33 22.32
N PRO A 38 -14.42 11.62 22.35
CA PRO A 38 -13.58 11.60 21.15
C PRO A 38 -13.57 10.26 20.41
N LYS A 39 -13.65 9.14 21.15
CA LYS A 39 -13.69 7.79 20.58
C LYS A 39 -14.90 7.55 19.68
N VAL A 40 -16.06 8.13 20.02
CA VAL A 40 -17.28 8.00 19.22
C VAL A 40 -17.13 8.73 17.89
N VAL A 41 -16.58 9.95 17.94
CA VAL A 41 -16.29 10.74 16.73
C VAL A 41 -15.28 10.03 15.84
N LEU A 42 -14.21 9.45 16.43
CA LEU A 42 -13.20 8.69 15.69
C LEU A 42 -13.80 7.47 14.97
N ASN A 43 -14.67 6.70 15.64
CA ASN A 43 -15.33 5.55 15.03
C ASN A 43 -16.23 5.96 13.85
N ASN A 44 -16.98 7.06 14.00
CA ASN A 44 -17.79 7.60 12.91
C ASN A 44 -16.93 8.09 11.75
N LEU A 45 -15.79 8.72 12.04
CA LEU A 45 -14.82 9.12 11.02
C LEU A 45 -14.29 7.90 10.25
N PHE A 46 -13.90 6.81 10.92
CA PHE A 46 -13.47 5.59 10.24
C PHE A 46 -14.57 4.98 9.36
N LYS A 47 -15.83 5.04 9.79
CA LYS A 47 -16.96 4.49 9.05
C LYS A 47 -17.34 5.30 7.80
N HIS A 48 -17.22 6.62 7.87
CA HIS A 48 -17.76 7.53 6.85
C HIS A 48 -16.71 8.22 6.00
N THR A 49 -15.42 8.05 6.31
CA THR A 49 -14.30 8.65 5.57
C THR A 49 -13.34 7.59 5.06
N GLN A 50 -12.36 8.01 4.26
CA GLN A 50 -11.29 7.14 3.76
C GLN A 50 -10.13 6.96 4.76
N LEU A 51 -10.31 7.37 6.02
CA LEU A 51 -9.30 7.14 7.06
C LEU A 51 -9.10 5.65 7.37
N GLN A 52 -10.11 4.83 7.10
CA GLN A 52 -10.02 3.37 7.15
C GLN A 52 -10.56 2.79 5.85
N THR A 53 -9.72 2.05 5.13
CA THR A 53 -10.10 1.37 3.89
C THR A 53 -9.58 -0.05 3.89
N THR A 54 -10.31 -0.95 3.25
CA THR A 54 -9.83 -2.32 2.99
C THR A 54 -9.00 -2.36 1.72
N PHE A 55 -7.93 -3.14 1.70
CA PHE A 55 -7.18 -3.44 0.49
C PHE A 55 -7.36 -4.90 0.10
N GLY A 56 -7.97 -5.14 -1.07
CA GLY A 56 -8.13 -6.49 -1.61
C GLY A 56 -6.83 -6.96 -2.25
N VAL A 57 -6.14 -7.91 -1.60
CA VAL A 57 -4.91 -8.50 -2.15
C VAL A 57 -5.28 -9.62 -3.13
N ASN A 58 -4.80 -9.51 -4.37
CA ASN A 58 -4.89 -10.58 -5.37
C ASN A 58 -3.51 -10.83 -6.00
N MET A 59 -2.89 -11.95 -5.65
CA MET A 59 -1.58 -12.35 -6.19
C MET A 59 -1.76 -13.06 -7.54
N LEU A 60 -2.11 -12.28 -8.57
CA LEU A 60 -2.30 -12.75 -9.94
C LEU A 60 -1.06 -12.40 -10.79
N ALA A 61 -0.48 -13.38 -11.47
CA ALA A 61 0.65 -13.19 -12.38
C ALA A 61 0.56 -14.09 -13.61
N LEU A 62 1.37 -13.80 -14.63
CA LEU A 62 1.54 -14.69 -15.77
C LEU A 62 2.63 -15.72 -15.46
N VAL A 63 2.30 -16.99 -15.68
CA VAL A 63 3.26 -18.11 -15.65
C VAL A 63 3.16 -18.80 -17.00
N ASP A 64 4.27 -18.87 -17.73
CA ASP A 64 4.34 -19.46 -19.07
C ASP A 64 3.27 -18.91 -20.03
N GLY A 65 3.04 -17.60 -19.96
CA GLY A 65 2.06 -16.89 -20.79
C GLY A 65 0.60 -17.05 -20.37
N ARG A 66 0.30 -17.75 -19.26
CA ARG A 66 -1.07 -17.95 -18.77
C ARG A 66 -1.29 -17.28 -17.40
N PRO A 67 -2.44 -16.62 -17.18
CA PRO A 67 -2.74 -15.99 -15.90
C PRO A 67 -2.99 -17.06 -14.82
N ARG A 68 -2.32 -16.92 -13.68
CA ARG A 68 -2.45 -17.79 -12.52
C ARG A 68 -2.48 -16.98 -11.23
N VAL A 69 -3.38 -17.36 -10.33
CA VAL A 69 -3.34 -16.89 -8.95
C VAL A 69 -2.31 -17.74 -8.21
N LEU A 70 -1.35 -17.08 -7.57
CA LEU A 70 -0.19 -17.67 -6.94
C LEU A 70 -0.22 -17.41 -5.44
N ASN A 71 0.22 -18.38 -4.64
CA ASN A 71 0.54 -18.12 -3.25
C ASN A 71 1.98 -17.59 -3.11
N LEU A 72 2.38 -17.19 -1.90
CA LEU A 72 3.73 -16.68 -1.64
C LEU A 72 4.83 -17.69 -2.01
N ARG A 73 4.63 -18.98 -1.73
CA ARG A 73 5.60 -20.03 -2.07
C ARG A 73 5.80 -20.14 -3.58
N ASP A 74 4.72 -20.11 -4.36
CA ASP A 74 4.79 -20.20 -5.81
C ASP A 74 5.50 -18.97 -6.40
N MET A 75 5.19 -17.77 -5.88
CA MET A 75 5.88 -16.53 -6.27
C MET A 75 7.39 -16.63 -6.04
N LEU A 76 7.81 -17.09 -4.86
CA LEU A 76 9.22 -17.29 -4.53
C LEU A 76 9.86 -18.38 -5.38
N TYR A 77 9.13 -19.47 -5.65
CA TYR A 77 9.61 -20.56 -6.49
C TYR A 77 9.94 -20.06 -7.91
N TYR A 78 9.00 -19.36 -8.56
CA TYR A 78 9.23 -18.83 -9.91
C TYR A 78 10.35 -17.78 -9.94
N TYR A 79 10.44 -16.94 -8.91
CA TYR A 79 11.56 -16.00 -8.77
C TYR A 79 12.91 -16.73 -8.71
N LEU A 80 13.02 -17.78 -7.89
CA LEU A 80 14.25 -18.57 -7.77
C LEU A 80 14.59 -19.33 -9.05
N GLN A 81 13.61 -19.88 -9.77
CA GLN A 81 13.86 -20.51 -11.07
C GLN A 81 14.45 -19.53 -12.07
N HIS A 82 13.87 -18.33 -12.16
CA HIS A 82 14.40 -17.27 -13.01
C HIS A 82 15.83 -16.88 -12.62
N GLN A 83 16.10 -16.68 -11.33
CA GLN A 83 17.44 -16.35 -10.84
C GLN A 83 18.48 -17.42 -11.20
N ARG A 84 18.16 -18.71 -11.06
CA ARG A 84 19.07 -19.81 -11.43
C ARG A 84 19.42 -19.76 -12.92
N GLU A 85 18.43 -19.48 -13.77
CA GLU A 85 18.66 -19.38 -15.21
C GLU A 85 19.56 -18.18 -15.56
N ILE A 86 19.29 -17.01 -14.99
CA ILE A 86 20.09 -15.80 -15.21
C ILE A 86 21.53 -16.00 -14.77
N VAL A 87 21.75 -16.57 -13.58
CA VAL A 87 23.10 -16.83 -13.07
C VAL A 87 23.85 -17.78 -13.99
N ARG A 88 23.22 -18.88 -14.43
CA ARG A 88 23.84 -19.82 -15.37
C ARG A 88 24.22 -19.14 -16.68
N ARG A 89 23.30 -18.39 -17.30
CA ARG A 89 23.56 -17.68 -18.57
C ARG A 89 24.70 -16.67 -18.45
N ARG A 90 24.78 -15.96 -17.32
CA ARG A 90 25.88 -15.04 -17.02
C ARG A 90 27.21 -15.79 -16.93
N THR A 91 27.26 -16.88 -16.15
CA THR A 91 28.49 -17.67 -15.99
C THR A 91 28.95 -18.30 -17.32
N GLU A 92 28.03 -18.80 -18.14
CA GLU A 92 28.34 -19.33 -19.49
C GLU A 92 28.88 -18.23 -20.43
N TYR A 93 28.34 -17.01 -20.34
CA TYR A 93 28.85 -15.87 -21.08
C TYR A 93 30.28 -15.49 -20.66
N ASP A 94 30.51 -15.41 -19.35
CA ASP A 94 31.82 -15.08 -18.78
C ASP A 94 32.87 -16.14 -19.16
N LEU A 95 32.49 -17.42 -19.15
CA LEU A 95 33.35 -18.53 -19.59
C LEU A 95 33.75 -18.39 -21.07
N LYS A 96 32.80 -18.18 -21.98
CA LYS A 96 33.09 -17.99 -23.41
C LYS A 96 34.00 -16.79 -23.67
N GLN A 97 33.80 -15.71 -22.93
CA GLN A 97 34.65 -14.52 -23.01
C GLN A 97 36.08 -14.81 -22.53
N ALA A 98 36.25 -15.63 -21.50
CA ALA A 98 37.57 -16.03 -21.02
C ALA A 98 38.28 -16.96 -22.01
N GLU A 99 37.57 -17.95 -22.56
CA GLU A 99 38.10 -18.89 -23.56
C GLU A 99 38.51 -18.18 -24.87
N ALA A 100 37.75 -17.19 -25.33
CA ALA A 100 38.09 -16.42 -26.52
C ALA A 100 39.30 -15.48 -26.36
N ARG A 101 39.75 -15.24 -25.11
CA ARG A 101 40.92 -14.41 -24.78
C ARG A 101 42.18 -15.24 -24.55
N ALA A 102 42.06 -16.56 -24.39
CA ALA A 102 43.15 -17.50 -24.20
C ALA A 102 43.62 -18.07 -25.54
#